data_AF-A0A9E3MGE6-F1
#
_entry.id   AF-A0A9E3MGE6-F1
#
_cell.length_a   1.000
_cell.length_b   1.000
_cell.length_c   1.000
_cell.angle_alpha   90.00
_cell.angle_beta   90.00
_cell.angle_gamma   90.00
#
_symmetry.space_group_name_H-M   'P 1'
#
loop_
_entity.id
_entity.type
_entity.pdbx_description
1 polymer ?
#
loop_
_entity_poly.entity_id
_entity_poly.type
_entity_poly.pdbx_seq_one_letter_code
_entity_poly.pdbx_strand_id
1 'polypeptide(L)' 'LFINYILRPEVHASLTNKVFYANPNKASLKFVAKDVAANPSVFLKPEDLARMTVPDALPQDIKRVQTRTFTTFKTGE' A
#
# COMPACT_ATOMS: atom_id res chain seq x y z
N LEU A 1 8.76 -6.40 20.21
CA LEU A 1 9.72 -7.22 19.42
C LEU A 1 9.45 -7.19 17.92
N PHE A 2 8.25 -7.56 17.47
CA PHE A 2 7.91 -7.67 16.04
C PHE A 2 8.09 -6.36 15.24
N ILE A 3 7.49 -5.25 15.70
CA ILE A 3 7.57 -3.96 14.99
C ILE A 3 9.03 -3.54 14.76
N ASN A 4 9.87 -3.64 15.80
CA ASN A 4 11.30 -3.32 15.70
C ASN A 4 12.04 -4.22 14.70
N TYR A 5 11.64 -5.48 14.57
CA TYR A 5 12.24 -6.40 13.60
C TYR A 5 11.85 -6.03 12.17
N ILE A 6 10.56 -5.78 11.91
CA ILE A 6 10.07 -5.39 10.58
C ILE A 6 10.67 -4.05 10.12
N LEU A 7 10.91 -3.12 11.05
CA LEU A 7 11.53 -1.83 10.72
C LEU A 7 13.03 -1.91 10.40
N ARG A 8 13.69 -3.07 10.53
CA ARG A 8 15.08 -3.23 10.07
C ARG A 8 15.11 -3.14 8.54
N PRO A 9 16.01 -2.34 7.94
CA PRO A 9 16.05 -2.11 6.49
C PRO A 9 16.04 -3.37 5.62
N GLU A 10 16.86 -4.36 5.96
CA GLU A 10 16.99 -5.63 5.22
C GLU A 10 15.72 -6.49 5.31
N VAL A 11 15.08 -6.51 6.48
CA VAL A 11 13.83 -7.24 6.72
C VAL A 11 12.68 -6.57 5.97
N HIS A 12 12.59 -5.24 6.00
CA HIS A 12 11.53 -4.54 5.29
C HIS A 12 11.69 -4.68 3.77
N ALA A 13 12.92 -4.62 3.25
CA ALA A 13 13.21 -4.80 1.84
C ALA A 13 12.92 -6.23 1.37
N SER A 14 13.20 -7.25 2.19
CA SER A 14 12.88 -8.64 1.82
C SER A 14 11.39 -8.87 1.63
N LEU A 15 10.54 -8.16 2.40
CA LEU A 15 9.09 -8.14 2.18
C LEU A 15 8.76 -7.50 0.84
N THR A 16 9.28 -6.31 0.54
CA THR A 16 9.08 -5.65 -0.76
C THR A 16 9.50 -6.54 -1.93
N ASN A 17 10.64 -7.23 -1.82
CA ASN A 17 11.14 -8.13 -2.86
C ASN A 17 10.24 -9.37 -3.06
N LYS A 18 9.52 -9.80 -2.01
CA LYS A 18 8.67 -10.99 -2.05
C LYS A 18 7.24 -10.68 -2.48
N VAL A 19 6.66 -9.59 -1.99
CA VAL A 19 5.24 -9.26 -2.17
C VAL A 19 4.99 -8.05 -3.07
N PHE A 20 6.05 -7.42 -3.60
CA PHE A 20 5.99 -6.34 -4.57
C PHE A 20 5.23 -5.09 -4.09
N TYR A 21 5.16 -4.87 -2.77
CA TYR A 21 4.65 -3.63 -2.19
C TYR A 21 5.79 -2.70 -1.78
N ALA A 22 5.71 -1.44 -2.18
CA ALA A 22 6.60 -0.40 -1.67
C ALA A 22 6.38 -0.25 -0.17
N ASN A 23 7.48 -0.08 0.56
CA ASN A 23 7.47 0.08 2.00
C ASN A 23 7.90 1.51 2.41
N PRO A 24 7.47 2.02 3.58
CA PRO A 24 7.76 3.38 4.01
C PRO A 24 9.18 3.59 4.58
N ASN A 25 10.02 2.56 4.68
CA ASN A 25 11.36 2.67 5.23
C ASN A 25 12.37 3.08 4.14
N LYS A 26 12.73 4.36 4.11
CA LYS A 26 13.72 4.91 3.15
C LYS A 26 15.08 4.20 3.20
N ALA A 27 15.53 3.75 4.38
CA ALA A 27 16.81 3.06 4.51
C ALA A 27 16.79 1.64 3.90
N SER A 28 15.61 1.07 3.66
CA SER A 28 15.43 -0.24 3.03
C SER A 28 15.71 -0.23 1.52
N LEU A 29 15.59 0.93 0.86
CA LEU A 29 15.63 1.04 -0.61
C LEU A 29 16.91 0.47 -1.23
N LYS A 30 18.04 0.57 -0.53
CA LYS A 30 19.33 0.00 -0.97
C LYS A 30 19.37 -1.53 -1.01
N PHE A 31 18.43 -2.20 -0.34
CA PHE A 31 18.31 -3.66 -0.27
C PHE A 31 17.15 -4.20 -1.13
N VAL A 32 16.38 -3.31 -1.77
CA VAL A 32 15.33 -3.70 -2.71
C VAL A 32 15.99 -4.16 -4.02
N ALA A 33 15.49 -5.25 -4.59
CA ALA A 33 15.97 -5.77 -5.86
C ALA A 33 15.77 -4.73 -6.97
N LYS A 34 16.76 -4.59 -7.87
CA LYS A 34 16.80 -3.47 -8.84
C LYS A 34 15.59 -3.47 -9.78
N ASP A 35 15.10 -4.64 -10.15
CA ASP A 35 13.90 -4.86 -10.94
C ASP A 35 12.63 -4.37 -10.23
N VAL A 36 12.52 -4.62 -8.93
CA VAL A 36 11.40 -4.13 -8.10
C VAL A 36 11.51 -2.62 -7.87
N ALA A 37 12.71 -2.12 -7.58
CA ALA A 37 12.95 -0.68 -7.35
C ALA A 37 12.71 0.17 -8.61
N ALA A 38 12.96 -0.39 -9.80
CA ALA A 38 12.70 0.28 -11.07
C ALA A 38 11.25 0.15 -11.56
N ASN A 39 10.40 -0.64 -10.88
CA ASN A 39 9.02 -0.85 -11.29
C ASN A 39 8.14 0.36 -10.89
N PRO A 40 7.64 1.17 -11.85
CA PRO A 40 6.87 2.38 -11.55
C PRO A 40 5.49 2.08 -10.96
N SER A 41 4.98 0.84 -11.09
CA SER A 41 3.73 0.42 -10.45
C SER A 41 3.91 0.08 -8.96
N VAL A 42 5.15 -0.18 -8.53
CA VAL A 42 5.50 -0.41 -7.12
C VAL A 42 6.00 0.88 -6.48
N PHE A 43 7.00 1.51 -7.09
CA PHE A 43 7.55 2.80 -6.69
C PHE A 43 7.10 3.87 -7.69
N LEU A 44 5.93 4.44 -7.40
CA LEU A 44 5.32 5.48 -8.21
C LEU A 44 6.20 6.73 -8.31
N LYS A 45 6.12 7.40 -9.46
CA LYS A 45 6.76 8.70 -9.65
C LYS A 45 6.04 9.78 -8.83
N PRO A 46 6.73 10.87 -8.47
CA PRO A 46 6.12 11.97 -7.72
C PRO A 46 4.86 12.55 -8.39
N GLU A 47 4.84 12.62 -9.73
CA GLU A 47 3.71 13.16 -10.49
C GLU A 47 2.47 12.26 -10.42
N ASP A 48 2.67 10.94 -10.36
CA ASP A 48 1.58 9.97 -10.24
C ASP A 48 1.04 9.92 -8.81
N LEU A 49 1.93 10.01 -7.81
CA LEU A 49 1.53 10.14 -6.41
C LEU A 49 0.69 11.40 -6.16
N ALA A 50 1.03 12.52 -6.82
CA ALA A 50 0.30 13.78 -6.68
C ALA A 50 -1.16 13.71 -7.19
N ARG A 51 -1.50 12.72 -8.02
CA ARG A 51 -2.87 12.49 -8.53
C ARG A 51 -3.70 11.60 -7.61
N MET A 52 -3.09 10.96 -6.62
CA MET A 52 -3.77 10.03 -5.73
C MET A 52 -4.47 10.79 -4.59
N THR A 53 -5.56 10.22 -4.09
CA THR A 53 -6.28 10.74 -2.92
C THR A 53 -6.33 9.67 -1.84
N VAL A 54 -5.97 10.04 -0.61
CA VAL A 54 -6.06 9.15 0.54
C VAL A 54 -7.54 9.08 0.98
N PRO A 55 -8.09 7.88 1.24
CA PRO A 55 -9.46 7.77 1.73
C PRO A 55 -9.64 8.42 3.11
N ASP A 56 -10.75 9.16 3.29
CA ASP A 56 -11.11 9.77 4.56
C ASP A 56 -11.66 8.75 5.58
N ALA A 57 -11.59 9.13 6.86
CA ALA A 57 -12.26 8.40 7.93
C ALA A 57 -13.78 8.68 7.88
N LEU A 58 -14.52 7.81 7.21
CA LEU A 58 -15.98 7.96 7.07
C LEU A 58 -16.74 7.72 8.40
N PRO A 59 -17.76 8.54 8.71
CA PRO A 59 -18.74 8.26 9.76
C PRO A 59 -19.47 6.91 9.56
N GLN A 60 -20.00 6.34 10.64
CA GLN A 60 -20.57 4.99 10.64
C GLN A 60 -21.83 4.85 9.76
N ASP A 61 -22.66 5.87 9.71
CA ASP A 61 -23.84 5.94 8.84
C ASP A 61 -23.45 5.88 7.36
N ILE A 62 -22.44 6.65 6.94
CA ILE A 62 -21.92 6.63 5.57
C ILE A 62 -21.29 5.28 5.23
N LYS A 63 -20.51 4.68 6.15
CA LYS A 63 -19.95 3.33 5.95
C LYS A 63 -21.02 2.27 5.73
N ARG A 64 -22.13 2.32 6.47
CA ARG A 64 -23.26 1.39 6.29
C ARG A 64 -23.87 1.51 4.90
N VAL A 65 -24.06 2.73 4.41
CA VAL A 65 -24.53 2.97 3.03
C VAL A 65 -23.55 2.37 2.03
N GLN A 66 -22.26 2.68 2.14
CA GLN A 66 -21.22 2.14 1.25
C GLN A 66 -21.22 0.60 1.22
N THR A 67 -21.27 -0.06 2.38
CA THR A 67 -21.31 -1.52 2.47
C THR A 67 -22.58 -2.09 1.84
N ARG A 68 -23.75 -1.52 2.13
CA ARG A 68 -25.01 -1.99 1.55
C ARG A 68 -25.01 -1.85 0.03
N THR A 69 -24.65 -0.68 -0.47
CA THR A 69 -24.54 -0.42 -1.92
C THR A 69 -23.60 -1.40 -2.59
N PHE A 70 -22.44 -1.69 -2.00
CA PHE A 70 -21.50 -2.66 -2.57
C PHE A 70 -22.04 -4.10 -2.53
N THR A 71 -22.74 -4.49 -1.48
CA THR A 71 -23.39 -5.81 -1.40
C THR A 71 -24.44 -5.96 -2.49
N THR A 72 -25.36 -5.00 -2.60
CA THR A 72 -26.40 -4.96 -3.66
C THR A 72 -25.77 -5.04 -5.05
N PHE A 73 -24.74 -4.24 -5.32
CA PHE A 73 -23.99 -4.29 -6.57
C PHE A 73 -23.41 -5.69 -6.87
N LYS A 74 -22.83 -6.36 -5.86
CA LYS A 74 -22.26 -7.71 -6.05
C LYS A 74 -23.33 -8.80 -6.21
N THR A 75 -24.48 -8.67 -5.56
CA THR A 75 -25.55 -9.69 -5.60
C THR A 75 -26.46 -9.52 -6.81
N GLY A 76 -26.39 -8.38 -7.50
CA GLY A 76 -27.22 -8.09 -8.68
C GLY A 76 -28.67 -7.78 -8.33
N GLU A 77 -28.92 -7.30 -7.10
CA GLU A 77 -30.22 -6.77 -6.67
C GLU A 77 -30.38 -5.30 -7.04
#